data_AF-A0A4Y2GXM8-F1
#
_entry.id   AF-A0A4Y2GXM8-F1
#
_cell.length_a   1.000
_cell.length_b   1.000
_cell.length_c   1.000
_cell.angle_alpha   90.00
_cell.angle_beta   90.00
_cell.angle_gamma   90.00
#
_symmetry.space_group_name_H-M   'P 1'
#
loop_
_entity.id
_entity.type
_entity.pdbx_description
1 polymer ?
#
loop_
_entity_poly.entity_id
_entity_poly.type
_entity_poly.pdbx_seq_one_letter_code
_entity_poly.pdbx_strand_id
1 'polypeptide(L)'
;MAYRATSLEKGFSPSELLMGRRINTTLPVANTQLQPYSVNKKVLEAKEERRIEGQKMNYDKHHGVRNLDKLDPGPNVWITDRRIFIQNLSQGTTLMAQDTNTLLPMPIQDVSLWMSSPQSPKTYSERVSSSTEASPDPYVTRSGRTVRPLEKLDL
;
A
#
# COMPACT_ATOMS: atom_id res chain seq x y z
N MET A 1 4.61 -15.85 21.40
CA MET A 1 4.40 -16.87 20.35
C MET A 1 2.99 -16.88 19.75
N ALA A 2 1.93 -16.53 20.50
CA ALA A 2 0.53 -16.64 20.07
C ALA A 2 0.21 -16.01 18.69
N TYR A 3 0.56 -14.74 18.49
CA TYR A 3 0.20 -13.98 17.27
C TYR A 3 0.56 -14.69 15.95
N ARG A 4 1.67 -15.43 15.90
CA ARG A 4 2.15 -16.08 14.68
C ARG A 4 1.32 -17.30 14.27
N ALA A 5 0.75 -18.01 15.25
CA ALA A 5 0.02 -19.26 15.05
C ALA A 5 -1.50 -19.09 15.14
N THR A 6 -1.97 -17.95 15.64
CA THR A 6 -3.41 -17.63 15.72
C THR A 6 -3.95 -17.28 14.34
N SER A 7 -5.03 -17.95 13.93
CA SER A 7 -5.75 -17.61 12.71
C SER A 7 -6.38 -16.23 12.82
N LEU A 8 -6.21 -15.40 11.80
CA LEU A 8 -6.91 -14.13 11.66
C LEU A 8 -8.36 -14.36 11.22
N GLU A 9 -9.17 -13.29 11.11
CA GLU A 9 -10.53 -13.34 10.54
C GLU A 9 -10.56 -13.98 9.14
N LYS A 10 -9.43 -13.92 8.43
CA LYS A 10 -9.21 -14.54 7.12
C LYS A 10 -9.18 -16.07 7.16
N GLY A 11 -8.96 -16.68 8.32
CA GLY A 11 -8.86 -18.12 8.51
C GLY A 11 -7.43 -18.67 8.50
N PHE A 12 -6.44 -17.82 8.18
CA PHE A 12 -5.02 -18.18 8.15
C PHE A 12 -4.25 -17.38 9.20
N SER A 13 -3.23 -18.01 9.78
CA SER A 13 -2.27 -17.37 10.68
C SER A 13 -1.18 -16.62 9.90
N PRO A 14 -0.51 -15.63 10.50
CA PRO A 14 0.59 -14.91 9.85
C PRO A 14 1.70 -15.83 9.33
N SER A 15 2.03 -16.90 10.05
CA SER A 15 3.04 -17.86 9.59
C SER A 15 2.56 -18.70 8.41
N GLU A 16 1.28 -19.06 8.33
CA GLU A 16 0.73 -19.77 7.18
C GLU A 16 0.76 -18.90 5.92
N LEU A 17 0.46 -17.60 6.04
CA LEU A 17 0.53 -16.67 4.92
C LEU A 17 1.96 -16.45 4.41
N LEU A 18 2.94 -16.43 5.32
CA LEU A 18 4.34 -16.16 4.98
C LEU A 18 5.10 -17.41 4.53
N MET A 19 4.83 -18.56 5.16
CA MET A 19 5.61 -19.79 4.99
C MET A 19 4.83 -20.93 4.33
N GLY A 20 3.52 -20.77 4.13
CA GLY A 20 2.66 -21.83 3.59
C GLY A 20 2.51 -23.02 4.54
N ARG A 21 2.77 -22.87 5.84
CA ARG A 21 2.69 -23.96 6.84
C ARG A 21 2.44 -23.44 8.24
N ARG A 22 1.98 -24.31 9.13
CA ARG A 22 1.95 -24.03 10.57
C ARG A 22 3.34 -24.17 11.18
N ILE A 23 3.59 -23.39 12.24
CA ILE A 23 4.80 -23.48 13.05
C ILE A 23 4.59 -24.45 14.20
N ASN A 24 5.67 -25.09 14.65
CA ASN A 24 5.64 -25.92 15.85
C ASN A 24 5.36 -25.02 17.06
N THR A 25 4.26 -25.28 17.75
CA THR A 25 3.90 -24.60 19.00
C THR A 25 3.85 -25.60 20.14
N THR A 26 3.67 -25.12 21.37
CA THR A 26 3.52 -25.98 22.56
C THR A 26 2.32 -26.91 22.46
N LEU A 27 1.28 -26.52 21.70
CA LEU A 27 0.12 -27.36 21.48
C LEU A 27 0.42 -28.39 20.38
N PRO A 28 0.07 -29.68 20.59
CA PRO A 28 0.27 -30.70 19.57
C PRO A 28 -0.62 -30.40 18.36
N VAL A 29 -0.01 -30.42 17.19
CA VAL A 29 -0.66 -30.19 15.88
C VAL A 29 -0.30 -31.35 14.97
N ALA A 30 -1.23 -31.77 14.11
CA ALA A 30 -0.98 -32.87 13.17
C ALA A 30 0.21 -32.57 12.25
N ASN A 31 1.06 -33.59 12.04
CA ASN A 31 2.28 -33.47 11.22
C ASN A 31 2.01 -33.03 9.78
N THR A 32 0.81 -33.31 9.26
CA THR A 32 0.36 -32.90 7.93
C THR A 32 0.23 -31.38 7.80
N GLN A 33 -0.16 -30.69 8.88
CA GLN A 33 -0.31 -29.22 8.88
C GLN A 33 1.03 -28.48 9.05
N LEU A 34 2.08 -29.22 9.43
CA LEU A 34 3.45 -28.70 9.52
C LEU A 34 4.17 -28.70 8.16
N GLN A 35 3.65 -29.46 7.18
CA GLN A 35 4.20 -29.49 5.83
C GLN A 35 3.78 -28.26 5.03
N PRO A 36 4.64 -27.73 4.14
CA PRO A 36 4.27 -26.65 3.23
C PRO A 36 3.11 -27.04 2.31
N TYR A 37 2.12 -26.16 2.20
CA TYR A 37 1.03 -26.24 1.25
C TYR A 37 0.82 -24.90 0.53
N SER A 38 0.26 -24.94 -0.67
CA SER A 38 -0.10 -23.74 -1.42
C SER A 38 -1.41 -23.16 -0.87
N VAL A 39 -1.36 -21.91 -0.41
CA VAL A 39 -2.56 -21.18 -0.01
C VAL A 39 -3.26 -20.64 -1.26
N ASN A 40 -4.59 -20.79 -1.34
CA ASN A 40 -5.40 -20.24 -2.41
C ASN A 40 -5.48 -18.71 -2.32
N LYS A 41 -4.51 -18.02 -2.94
CA LYS A 41 -4.36 -16.56 -2.88
C LYS A 41 -5.61 -15.80 -3.35
N LYS A 42 -6.24 -16.23 -4.44
CA LYS A 42 -7.45 -15.57 -4.99
C LYS A 42 -8.60 -15.49 -3.99
N VAL A 43 -8.84 -16.58 -3.25
CA VAL A 43 -9.91 -16.63 -2.24
C VAL A 43 -9.57 -15.74 -1.05
N LEU A 44 -8.29 -15.73 -0.64
CA LEU A 44 -7.79 -14.89 0.43
C LEU A 44 -7.91 -13.40 0.11
N GLU A 45 -7.49 -13.01 -1.09
CA GLU A 45 -7.53 -11.63 -1.58
C GLU A 45 -8.98 -11.14 -1.68
N ALA A 46 -9.88 -11.92 -2.27
CA ALA A 46 -11.30 -11.57 -2.35
C ALA A 46 -11.95 -11.39 -0.96
N LYS A 47 -11.53 -12.19 0.04
CA LYS A 47 -12.01 -12.02 1.42
C LYS A 47 -11.47 -10.76 2.06
N GLU A 48 -10.22 -10.39 1.77
CA GLU A 48 -9.60 -9.17 2.28
C GLU A 48 -10.20 -7.92 1.66
N GLU A 49 -10.43 -7.92 0.35
CA GLU A 49 -11.03 -6.82 -0.37
C GLU A 49 -12.40 -6.46 0.22
N ARG A 50 -13.27 -7.45 0.42
CA ARG A 50 -14.56 -7.27 1.10
C ARG A 50 -14.42 -6.68 2.51
N ARG A 51 -13.39 -7.08 3.26
CA ARG A 51 -13.13 -6.53 4.60
C ARG A 51 -12.73 -5.06 4.50
N ILE A 52 -11.83 -4.71 3.58
CA ILE A 52 -11.37 -3.33 3.37
C ILE A 52 -12.54 -2.45 2.92
N GLU A 53 -13.33 -2.91 1.95
CA GLU A 53 -14.53 -2.21 1.47
C GLU A 53 -15.55 -2.01 2.57
N GLY A 54 -15.82 -3.05 3.37
CA GLY A 54 -16.71 -2.96 4.53
C GLY A 54 -16.23 -1.94 5.56
N GLN A 55 -14.92 -1.93 5.87
CA GLN A 55 -14.32 -0.94 6.76
C GLN A 55 -14.44 0.47 6.20
N LYS A 56 -14.17 0.66 4.91
CA LYS A 56 -14.33 1.94 4.22
C LYS A 56 -15.78 2.42 4.29
N MET A 57 -16.75 1.59 3.89
CA MET A 57 -18.17 1.96 3.94
C MET A 57 -18.64 2.29 5.35
N ASN A 58 -18.20 1.52 6.35
CA ASN A 58 -18.56 1.79 7.74
C ASN A 58 -17.98 3.13 8.21
N TYR A 59 -16.71 3.38 7.90
CA TYR A 59 -16.04 4.65 8.20
C TYR A 59 -16.75 5.83 7.52
N ASP A 60 -17.01 5.71 6.21
CA ASP A 60 -17.68 6.74 5.39
C ASP A 60 -19.07 7.05 5.94
N LYS A 61 -19.83 6.02 6.31
CA LYS A 61 -21.16 6.15 6.93
C LYS A 61 -21.09 6.85 8.29
N HIS A 62 -20.15 6.45 9.15
CA HIS A 62 -19.98 7.07 10.47
C HIS A 62 -19.58 8.54 10.39
N HIS A 63 -18.80 8.93 9.38
CA HIS A 63 -18.32 10.31 9.19
C HIS A 63 -19.21 11.13 8.24
N GLY A 64 -20.32 10.56 7.75
CA GLY A 64 -21.24 11.24 6.85
C GLY A 64 -20.58 11.68 5.54
N VAL A 65 -19.59 10.92 5.04
CA VAL A 65 -18.88 11.23 3.80
C VAL A 65 -19.88 11.23 2.65
N ARG A 66 -19.89 12.31 1.86
CA ARG A 66 -20.72 12.47 0.67
C ARG A 66 -19.83 12.70 -0.55
N ASN A 67 -20.19 12.09 -1.68
CA ASN A 67 -19.55 12.40 -2.94
C ASN A 67 -20.00 13.78 -3.40
N LEU A 68 -19.05 14.66 -3.73
CA LEU A 68 -19.34 15.95 -4.35
C LEU A 68 -19.54 15.77 -5.85
N ASP A 69 -20.41 16.58 -6.43
CA ASP A 69 -20.64 16.60 -7.87
C ASP A 69 -19.40 17.12 -8.61
N LYS A 70 -19.20 16.62 -9.84
CA LYS A 70 -18.15 17.10 -10.72
C LYS A 70 -18.45 18.56 -11.07
N LEU A 71 -17.48 19.43 -10.86
CA LEU A 71 -17.59 20.84 -11.25
C LEU A 71 -17.52 20.93 -12.78
N ASP A 72 -18.50 21.63 -13.37
CA ASP A 72 -18.45 21.99 -14.78
C ASP A 72 -17.29 22.98 -15.03
N PRO A 73 -16.57 22.91 -16.16
CA PRO A 73 -15.55 23.89 -16.51
C PRO A 73 -16.21 25.26 -16.80
N GLY A 74 -15.66 26.34 -16.24
CA GLY A 74 -16.13 27.71 -16.48
C GLY A 74 -16.39 28.60 -15.26
N PRO A 75 -17.00 28.13 -14.16
CA PRO A 75 -17.25 28.97 -12.99
C PRO A 75 -16.02 29.01 -12.08
N ASN A 76 -15.84 30.15 -11.42
CA ASN A 76 -14.76 30.36 -10.48
C ASN A 76 -15.11 29.75 -9.13
N VAL A 77 -14.23 28.89 -8.60
CA VAL A 77 -14.49 28.12 -7.38
C VAL A 77 -13.68 28.69 -6.23
N TRP A 78 -14.38 29.00 -5.14
CA TRP A 78 -13.77 29.43 -3.89
C TRP A 78 -13.34 28.20 -3.07
N ILE A 79 -12.05 28.07 -2.78
CA ILE A 79 -11.54 27.01 -1.90
C ILE A 79 -11.32 27.57 -0.51
N THR A 80 -12.26 27.27 0.39
CA THR A 80 -12.25 27.75 1.79
C THR A 80 -11.01 27.29 2.55
N ASP A 81 -10.58 26.04 2.31
CA ASP A 81 -9.47 25.42 3.04
C ASP A 81 -8.11 26.10 2.78
N ARG A 82 -7.97 26.75 1.62
CA ARG A 82 -6.73 27.42 1.18
C ARG A 82 -6.90 28.92 0.94
N ARG A 83 -8.11 29.48 1.09
CA ARG A 83 -8.48 30.87 0.78
C ARG A 83 -8.01 31.34 -0.61
N ILE A 84 -8.10 30.45 -1.60
CA ILE A 84 -7.71 30.74 -2.98
C ILE A 84 -8.90 30.70 -3.93
N PHE A 85 -8.79 31.46 -5.00
CA PHE A 85 -9.74 31.46 -6.10
C PHE A 85 -9.16 30.72 -7.29
N ILE A 86 -9.93 29.77 -7.84
CA ILE A 86 -9.53 29.02 -9.03
C ILE A 86 -10.46 29.36 -10.17
N GLN A 87 -9.91 29.85 -11.27
CA GLN A 87 -10.61 29.94 -12.55
C GLN A 87 -10.22 28.76 -13.42
N ASN A 88 -11.20 27.91 -13.74
CA ASN A 88 -11.02 26.77 -14.65
C ASN A 88 -11.33 27.23 -16.07
N LEU A 89 -10.32 27.69 -16.82
CA LEU A 89 -10.45 27.85 -18.27
C LEU A 89 -10.20 26.50 -18.93
N SER A 90 -10.88 26.24 -20.04
CA SER A 90 -10.87 24.94 -20.77
C SER A 90 -9.49 24.41 -21.16
N GLN A 91 -8.42 25.20 -20.99
CA GLN A 91 -7.04 24.87 -21.36
C GLN A 91 -6.00 25.15 -20.25
N GLY A 92 -6.42 25.53 -19.04
CA GLY A 92 -5.47 25.78 -17.94
C GLY A 92 -6.12 26.38 -16.69
N THR A 93 -5.65 25.92 -15.53
CA THR A 93 -6.09 26.37 -14.20
C THR A 93 -5.24 27.56 -13.74
N THR A 94 -5.84 28.74 -13.56
CA THR A 94 -5.15 29.92 -12.98
C THR A 94 -5.61 30.14 -11.53
N LEU A 95 -4.66 30.22 -10.60
CA LEU A 95 -4.90 30.47 -9.18
C LEU A 95 -4.71 31.96 -8.87
N MET A 96 -5.68 32.58 -8.20
CA MET A 96 -5.61 33.98 -7.73
C MET A 96 -5.67 34.02 -6.20
N ALA A 97 -4.72 34.72 -5.56
CA ALA A 97 -4.66 34.91 -4.10
C ALA A 97 -5.19 36.30 -3.70
N GLN A 98 -5.75 36.43 -2.49
CA GLN A 98 -6.42 37.67 -2.03
C GLN A 98 -5.50 38.73 -1.39
N ASP A 99 -4.21 38.45 -1.21
CA ASP A 99 -3.41 39.23 -0.25
C ASP A 99 -2.67 40.45 -0.83
N THR A 100 -2.80 40.72 -2.13
CA THR A 100 -2.41 42.03 -2.68
C THR A 100 -3.41 42.42 -3.75
N ASN A 101 -3.84 43.68 -3.76
CA ASN A 101 -4.74 44.24 -4.77
C ASN A 101 -4.08 44.36 -6.17
N THR A 102 -3.26 43.39 -6.56
CA THR A 102 -2.52 43.34 -7.82
C THR A 102 -2.85 42.03 -8.53
N LEU A 103 -3.57 42.15 -9.63
CA LEU A 103 -4.00 41.05 -10.50
C LEU A 103 -2.81 40.48 -11.28
N LEU A 104 -1.94 39.70 -10.64
CA LEU A 104 -0.88 38.98 -11.36
C LEU A 104 -1.14 37.47 -11.36
N PRO A 105 -1.09 36.80 -12.53
CA PRO A 105 -1.16 35.36 -12.62
C PRO A 105 0.06 34.74 -11.94
N MET A 106 -0.16 33.79 -11.02
CA MET A 106 0.93 33.02 -10.43
C MET A 106 1.57 32.09 -11.48
N PRO A 107 2.90 32.07 -11.65
CA PRO A 107 3.58 31.15 -12.57
C PRO A 107 3.45 29.69 -12.11
N ILE A 108 3.21 28.80 -13.07
CA ILE A 108 2.85 27.37 -12.89
C ILE A 108 3.90 26.56 -12.09
N GLN A 109 5.16 27.01 -12.04
CA GLN A 109 6.27 26.27 -11.40
C GLN A 109 6.07 26.07 -9.89
N ASP A 110 5.42 27.01 -9.19
CA ASP A 110 5.17 26.92 -7.73
C ASP A 110 3.96 26.05 -7.36
N VAL A 111 3.09 25.72 -8.31
CA VAL A 111 1.83 25.00 -8.05
C VAL A 111 2.07 23.52 -7.73
N SER A 112 3.09 22.89 -8.34
CA SER A 112 3.39 21.47 -8.11
C SER A 112 3.88 21.21 -6.67
N LEU A 113 4.55 22.20 -6.08
CA LEU A 113 5.10 22.12 -4.73
C LEU A 113 4.00 22.20 -3.64
N TRP A 114 2.94 22.99 -3.87
CA TRP A 114 1.86 23.19 -2.89
C TRP A 114 0.69 22.22 -3.00
N MET A 115 0.51 21.56 -4.15
CA MET A 115 -0.51 20.51 -4.31
C MET A 115 -0.06 19.16 -3.69
N SER A 116 1.20 19.03 -3.28
CA SER A 116 1.78 17.79 -2.77
C SER A 116 1.64 17.60 -1.26
N SER A 117 0.42 17.58 -0.70
CA SER A 117 0.06 16.94 0.60
C SER A 117 -1.46 17.08 0.85
N PRO A 118 -2.22 16.05 1.30
CA PRO A 118 -1.88 15.05 2.33
C PRO A 118 -2.15 13.56 1.99
N GLN A 119 -1.39 12.69 2.67
CA GLN A 119 -1.48 11.22 2.81
C GLN A 119 -2.03 10.39 1.62
N SER A 120 -1.10 9.96 0.74
CA SER A 120 -1.26 8.67 0.08
C SER A 120 -1.20 7.53 1.12
N PRO A 121 -1.96 6.42 0.94
CA PRO A 121 -1.64 5.19 1.66
C PRO A 121 -0.19 4.85 1.34
N LYS A 122 0.61 4.54 2.36
CA LYS A 122 2.00 4.12 2.19
C LYS A 122 2.03 2.82 1.39
N THR A 123 2.10 2.93 0.06
CA THR A 123 2.50 1.84 -0.82
C THR A 123 3.95 1.53 -0.47
N TYR A 124 4.18 0.41 0.18
CA TYR A 124 5.52 -0.09 0.46
C TYR A 124 6.21 -0.29 -0.90
N SER A 125 7.27 0.48 -1.17
CA SER A 125 8.10 0.25 -2.34
C SER A 125 8.60 -1.19 -2.29
N GLU A 126 8.20 -1.97 -3.28
CA GLU A 126 8.78 -3.27 -3.56
C GLU A 126 10.27 -3.04 -3.81
N ARG A 127 11.11 -3.44 -2.85
CA ARG A 127 12.55 -3.43 -3.06
C ARG A 127 12.81 -4.40 -4.20
N VAL A 128 13.09 -3.86 -5.39
CA VAL A 128 13.84 -4.56 -6.41
C VAL A 128 15.09 -5.07 -5.72
N SER A 129 15.12 -6.38 -5.51
CA SER A 129 16.25 -7.04 -4.90
C SER A 129 17.40 -6.89 -5.89
N SER A 130 18.41 -6.10 -5.50
CA SER A 130 19.69 -6.09 -6.17
C SER A 130 20.19 -7.53 -6.24
N SER A 131 20.31 -8.07 -7.46
CA SER A 131 20.94 -9.35 -7.71
C SER A 131 22.38 -9.30 -7.19
N THR A 132 22.61 -9.78 -5.97
CA THR A 132 23.95 -10.13 -5.53
C THR A 132 24.36 -11.34 -6.36
N GLU A 133 25.30 -11.16 -7.28
CA GLU A 133 25.94 -12.28 -7.98
C GLU A 133 26.46 -13.26 -6.92
N ALA A 134 25.83 -14.44 -6.88
CA ALA A 134 26.26 -15.51 -6.02
C ALA A 134 27.58 -16.07 -6.58
N SER A 135 28.66 -15.91 -5.82
CA SER A 135 29.88 -16.69 -6.04
C SER A 135 29.50 -18.19 -6.00
N PRO A 136 29.99 -19.00 -6.94
CA PRO A 136 29.63 -20.42 -7.05
C PRO A 136 30.18 -21.28 -5.90
N ASP A 137 31.06 -20.72 -5.06
CA ASP A 137 31.77 -21.52 -4.07
C ASP A 137 30.99 -21.65 -2.74
N PRO A 138 30.94 -22.86 -2.14
CA PRO A 138 30.37 -23.06 -0.83
C PRO A 138 31.08 -22.21 0.23
N TYR A 139 30.32 -21.48 1.05
CA TYR A 139 30.89 -20.67 2.14
C TYR A 139 30.42 -21.13 3.51
N VAL A 140 31.21 -20.84 4.54
CA VAL A 140 30.96 -21.23 5.93
C VAL A 140 30.42 -20.05 6.72
N THR A 141 29.27 -20.24 7.37
CA THR A 141 28.67 -19.23 8.24
C THR A 141 29.39 -19.15 9.58
N ARG A 142 29.21 -18.04 10.32
CA ARG A 142 29.82 -17.82 11.64
C ARG A 142 29.44 -18.90 12.68
N SER A 143 28.39 -19.70 12.44
CA SER A 143 27.99 -20.84 13.26
C SER A 143 28.58 -22.19 12.80
N GLY A 144 29.53 -22.19 11.85
CA GLY A 144 30.17 -23.39 11.31
C GLY A 144 29.34 -24.19 10.29
N ARG A 145 28.21 -23.66 9.80
CA ARG A 145 27.38 -24.34 8.81
C ARG A 145 27.83 -23.99 7.40
N THR A 146 28.03 -25.00 6.55
CA THR A 146 28.30 -24.85 5.12
C THR A 146 27.00 -24.54 4.37
N VAL A 147 27.00 -23.43 3.62
CA VAL A 147 25.88 -23.01 2.76
C VAL A 147 26.29 -23.19 1.31
N ARG A 148 25.49 -23.98 0.57
CA ARG A 148 25.64 -24.17 -0.88
C ARG A 148 24.55 -23.38 -1.60
N PRO A 149 24.89 -22.40 -2.46
CA PRO A 149 23.90 -21.70 -3.27
C PRO A 149 23.20 -22.66 -4.24
N LEU A 150 21.94 -22.38 -4.58
CA LEU A 150 21.15 -23.21 -5.49
C LEU A 150 21.60 -22.98 -6.95
N GLU A 151 21.81 -24.05 -7.71
CA GLU A 151 22.11 -23.97 -9.14
C GLU A 151 20.85 -23.51 -9.90
N LYS A 152 21.02 -22.53 -10.80
CA LYS A 152 19.93 -22.08 -11.66
C LYS A 152 19.66 -23.17 -12.69
N LEU A 153 18.39 -23.58 -12.81
CA LEU A 153 17.95 -24.43 -13.91
C LEU A 153 17.79 -23.55 -15.16
N ASP A 154 18.51 -23.89 -16.22
CA ASP A 154 18.34 -23.26 -17.52
C ASP A 154 17.01 -23.74 -18.13
N LEU A 155 16.06 -22.81 -18.30
CA LEU A 155 14.79 -22.99 -19.03
C LEU A 155 14.92 -22.34 -20.40
#